data_AF-A0A9C7PIV2-F1
#
_entry.id   AF-A0A9C7PIV2-F1
#
_cell.length_a   1.000
_cell.length_b   1.000
_cell.length_c   1.000
_cell.angle_alpha   90.00
_cell.angle_beta   90.00
_cell.angle_gamma   90.00
#
_symmetry.space_group_name_H-M   'P 1'
#
loop_
_entity.id
_entity.type
_entity.pdbx_description
1 polymer ?
#
loop_
_entity_poly.entity_id
_entity_poly.type
_entity_poly.pdbx_seq_one_letter_code
_entity_poly.pdbx_strand_id
1 'polypeptide(L)'
;MRYGHAYVPLDEALSRVVIDCSGRPGLEFHVPFTRAKVGEFDVDLVVEFFQGFVNHADVTLHIDNLRGHNAHHQAETVFKAFGRALRMAVAPDAAMAGTSPSTKGVL
;
A
#
# COMPACT_ATOMS: atom_id res chain seq x y z
N MET A 1 2.17 7.14 14.03
CA MET A 1 1.53 8.08 13.08
C MET A 1 0.43 7.31 12.38
N ARG A 2 -0.79 7.83 12.23
CA ARG A 2 -1.90 7.09 11.59
C ARG A 2 -1.74 6.86 10.09
N TYR A 3 -1.05 7.79 9.41
CA TYR A 3 -0.87 7.79 7.97
C TYR A 3 0.57 7.43 7.59
N GLY A 4 0.73 6.83 6.43
CA GLY A 4 2.03 6.57 5.84
C GLY A 4 1.96 6.64 4.33
N HIS A 5 3.07 7.01 3.70
CA HIS A 5 3.19 6.94 2.24
C HIS A 5 4.63 6.66 1.84
N ALA A 6 4.79 6.08 0.66
CA ALA A 6 6.10 5.92 0.06
C ALA A 6 6.00 5.90 -1.46
N TYR A 7 7.06 6.39 -2.09
CA TYR A 7 7.33 6.21 -3.50
C TYR A 7 8.57 5.32 -3.61
N VAL A 8 8.50 4.27 -4.44
CA VAL A 8 9.63 3.38 -4.65
C VAL A 8 9.81 3.11 -6.14
N PRO A 9 11.00 3.41 -6.70
CA PRO A 9 11.35 3.01 -8.05
C PRO A 9 12.02 1.62 -8.08
N LEU A 10 11.98 1.00 -9.25
CA LEU A 10 12.85 -0.10 -9.66
C LEU A 10 12.98 -0.02 -11.18
N ASP A 11 14.18 0.27 -11.65
CA ASP A 11 14.47 0.55 -13.06
C ASP A 11 13.46 1.54 -13.66
N GLU A 12 12.66 1.13 -14.64
CA GLU A 12 11.68 1.96 -15.31
C GLU A 12 10.36 2.13 -14.54
N ALA A 13 10.12 1.29 -13.52
CA ALA A 13 8.92 1.32 -12.72
C ALA A 13 9.02 2.29 -11.55
N LEU A 14 7.91 2.96 -11.24
CA LEU A 14 7.74 3.79 -10.05
C LEU A 14 6.32 3.59 -9.52
N SER A 15 6.22 3.18 -8.25
CA SER A 15 4.94 3.02 -7.57
C SER A 15 4.84 3.90 -6.34
N ARG A 16 3.63 4.35 -6.04
CA ARG A 16 3.22 5.07 -4.84
C ARG A 16 2.27 4.19 -4.05
N VAL A 17 2.47 4.12 -2.74
CA VAL A 17 1.50 3.55 -1.81
C VAL A 17 1.23 4.54 -0.70
N VAL A 18 -0.05 4.74 -0.39
CA VAL A 18 -0.54 5.58 0.71
C VAL A 18 -1.47 4.74 1.57
N ILE A 19 -1.27 4.76 2.89
CA ILE A 19 -2.05 4.00 3.86
C ILE A 19 -2.59 4.93 4.95
N ASP A 20 -3.85 4.71 5.32
CA ASP A 20 -4.51 5.25 6.51
C ASP A 20 -4.96 4.10 7.40
N CYS A 21 -4.39 3.99 8.62
CA CYS A 21 -4.87 3.09 9.68
C CYS A 21 -6.21 3.62 10.24
N SER A 22 -7.25 3.49 9.42
CA SER A 22 -8.45 4.32 9.48
C SER A 22 -9.61 3.71 10.26
N GLY A 23 -9.53 2.42 10.59
CA GLY A 23 -10.63 1.59 11.07
C GLY A 23 -11.65 1.24 9.99
N ARG A 24 -11.33 1.49 8.71
CA ARG A 24 -12.24 1.25 7.58
C ARG A 24 -11.51 0.57 6.42
N PRO A 25 -11.94 -0.65 6.04
CA PRO A 25 -11.37 -1.33 4.88
C PRO A 25 -11.67 -0.54 3.61
N GLY A 26 -10.65 -0.33 2.79
CA GLY A 26 -10.79 0.28 1.47
C GLY A 26 -9.53 0.10 0.64
N LEU A 27 -9.68 -0.26 -0.63
CA LEU A 27 -8.57 -0.44 -1.57
C LEU A 27 -8.86 0.33 -2.86
N GLU A 28 -7.94 1.21 -3.24
CA GLU A 28 -7.83 1.74 -4.59
C GLU A 28 -6.57 1.20 -5.23
N PHE A 29 -6.71 0.45 -6.32
CA PHE A 29 -5.61 -0.28 -6.95
C PHE A 29 -5.49 0.08 -8.43
N HIS A 30 -4.51 0.93 -8.75
CA HIS A 30 -4.21 1.40 -10.09
C HIS A 30 -2.83 0.93 -10.54
N VAL A 31 -2.71 -0.36 -10.85
CA VAL A 31 -1.48 -0.96 -11.37
C VAL A 31 -1.79 -1.58 -12.73
N PRO A 32 -1.44 -0.92 -13.85
CA PRO A 32 -1.70 -1.45 -15.18
C PRO A 32 -0.64 -2.50 -15.52
N PHE A 33 -0.76 -3.68 -14.92
CA PHE A 33 0.15 -4.80 -15.21
C PHE A 33 0.18 -5.08 -16.71
N THR A 34 1.39 -5.07 -17.28
CA THR A 34 1.57 -5.26 -18.73
C THR A 34 1.52 -6.71 -19.17
N ARG A 35 1.51 -7.66 -18.22
CA ARG A 35 1.46 -9.11 -18.44
C ARG A 35 0.62 -9.75 -17.35
N ALA A 36 -0.10 -10.83 -17.69
CA ALA A 36 -0.89 -11.61 -16.74
C ALA A 36 -0.03 -12.43 -15.75
N LYS A 37 1.25 -12.68 -16.06
CA LYS A 37 2.14 -13.49 -15.22
C LYS A 37 3.56 -12.94 -15.12
N VAL A 38 4.21 -13.24 -13.99
CA VAL A 38 5.64 -13.08 -13.74
C VAL A 38 6.21 -14.46 -13.38
N GLY A 39 6.88 -15.12 -14.33
CA GLY A 39 7.18 -16.54 -14.22
C GLY A 39 5.87 -17.34 -14.13
N GLU A 40 5.70 -18.13 -13.07
CA GLU A 40 4.47 -18.87 -12.79
C GLU A 40 3.45 -18.10 -11.93
N PHE A 41 3.82 -16.92 -11.42
CA PHE A 41 2.98 -16.13 -10.54
C PHE A 41 1.96 -15.32 -11.35
N ASP A 42 0.68 -15.45 -11.01
CA ASP A 42 -0.41 -14.67 -11.58
C ASP A 42 -0.50 -13.29 -10.93
N VAL A 43 -0.42 -12.23 -11.74
CA VAL A 43 -0.38 -10.85 -11.22
C VAL A 43 -1.71 -10.42 -10.61
N ASP A 44 -2.81 -11.08 -10.94
CA ASP A 44 -4.12 -10.82 -10.33
C ASP A 44 -4.09 -11.17 -8.83
N LEU A 45 -3.21 -12.08 -8.39
CA LEU A 45 -3.03 -12.38 -6.97
C LEU A 45 -2.47 -11.19 -6.18
N VAL A 46 -1.86 -10.20 -6.84
CA VAL A 46 -1.38 -8.98 -6.15
C VAL A 46 -2.56 -8.17 -5.64
N VAL A 47 -3.59 -7.95 -6.46
CA VAL A 47 -4.78 -7.19 -6.02
C VAL A 47 -5.55 -7.98 -4.96
N GLU A 48 -5.68 -9.29 -5.12
CA GLU A 48 -6.34 -10.16 -4.12
C GLU A 48 -5.61 -10.17 -2.78
N PHE A 49 -4.27 -10.16 -2.78
CA PHE A 49 -3.48 -10.00 -1.56
C PHE A 49 -3.82 -8.70 -0.83
N PHE A 50 -3.84 -7.57 -1.55
CA PHE A 50 -4.13 -6.28 -0.92
C PHE A 50 -5.59 -6.14 -0.51
N GLN A 51 -6.52 -6.74 -1.26
CA GLN A 51 -7.93 -6.79 -0.87
C GLN A 51 -8.11 -7.58 0.43
N GLY A 52 -7.47 -8.75 0.52
CA GLY A 52 -7.42 -9.54 1.75
C GLY A 52 -6.78 -8.77 2.90
N PHE A 53 -5.69 -8.06 2.65
CA PHE A 53 -5.02 -7.24 3.67
C PHE A 53 -5.94 -6.13 4.22
N VAL A 54 -6.54 -5.29 3.36
CA VAL A 54 -7.38 -4.19 3.84
C VAL A 54 -8.62 -4.67 4.59
N ASN A 55 -9.19 -5.82 4.19
CA ASN A 55 -10.35 -6.43 4.83
C ASN A 55 -10.08 -6.91 6.27
N HIS A 56 -8.84 -7.26 6.60
CA HIS A 56 -8.48 -7.80 7.92
C HIS A 56 -7.67 -6.84 8.78
N ALA A 57 -7.06 -5.83 8.17
CA ALA A 57 -6.30 -4.81 8.88
C ALA A 57 -7.13 -3.55 9.21
N ASP A 58 -8.35 -3.44 8.69
CA ASP A 58 -9.23 -2.26 8.84
C ASP A 58 -8.54 -0.95 8.45
N VAL A 59 -7.84 -0.98 7.31
CA VAL A 59 -7.11 0.17 6.77
C VAL A 59 -7.61 0.56 5.39
N THR A 60 -7.41 1.83 5.05
CA THR A 60 -7.62 2.34 3.70
C THR A 60 -6.28 2.42 2.99
N LEU A 61 -6.19 1.85 1.78
CA LEU A 61 -4.97 1.73 1.01
C LEU A 61 -5.17 2.25 -0.42
N HIS A 62 -4.27 3.12 -0.87
CA HIS A 62 -4.20 3.56 -2.26
C HIS A 62 -2.87 3.11 -2.84
N ILE A 63 -2.92 2.39 -3.97
CA ILE A 63 -1.76 1.87 -4.68
C ILE A 63 -1.82 2.37 -6.12
N ASP A 64 -0.77 3.06 -6.55
CA ASP A 64 -0.63 3.53 -7.93
C ASP A 64 0.73 3.12 -8.48
N ASN A 65 0.76 2.45 -9.63
CA ASN A 65 1.96 2.39 -10.46
C ASN A 65 1.94 3.57 -11.43
N LEU A 66 2.78 4.57 -11.16
CA LEU A 66 2.80 5.84 -11.89
C LEU A 66 3.43 5.70 -13.27
N ARG A 67 4.35 4.75 -13.41
CA ARG A 67 5.01 4.35 -14.65
C ARG A 67 5.69 3.00 -14.45
N GLY A 68 5.94 2.31 -15.56
CA GLY A 68 6.58 1.00 -15.60
C GLY A 68 5.99 0.18 -16.72
N HIS A 69 6.77 -0.75 -17.28
CA HIS A 69 6.26 -1.67 -18.30
C HIS A 69 6.68 -3.12 -18.08
N ASN A 70 7.57 -3.41 -17.13
CA ASN A 70 7.86 -4.76 -16.69
C ASN A 70 6.95 -5.12 -15.50
N ALA A 71 6.08 -6.12 -15.68
CA ALA A 71 5.15 -6.57 -14.64
C ALA A 71 5.83 -7.00 -13.34
N HIS A 72 7.04 -7.58 -13.41
CA HIS A 72 7.86 -7.89 -12.23
C HIS A 72 8.20 -6.59 -11.49
N HIS A 73 8.73 -5.59 -12.20
CA HIS A 73 9.15 -4.34 -11.59
C HIS A 73 7.95 -3.56 -11.02
N GLN A 74 6.80 -3.60 -11.71
CA GLN A 74 5.55 -3.04 -11.22
C GLN A 74 5.14 -3.68 -9.89
N ALA A 75 5.09 -5.02 -9.80
CA ALA A 75 4.72 -5.72 -8.56
C ALA A 75 5.72 -5.43 -7.43
N GLU A 76 7.02 -5.54 -7.72
CA GLU A 76 8.05 -5.38 -6.70
C GLU A 76 8.09 -3.96 -6.12
N THR A 77 7.91 -2.93 -6.96
CA THR A 77 7.82 -1.54 -6.49
C THR A 77 6.60 -1.30 -5.61
N VAL A 78 5.45 -1.91 -5.94
CA VAL A 78 4.24 -1.83 -5.10
C VAL A 78 4.51 -2.42 -3.72
N PHE A 79 5.03 -3.64 -3.61
CA PHE A 79 5.30 -4.27 -2.32
C PHE A 79 6.36 -3.51 -1.50
N LYS A 80 7.42 -3.01 -2.15
CA LYS A 80 8.44 -2.20 -1.48
C LYS A 80 7.87 -0.87 -0.97
N ALA A 81 7.05 -0.19 -1.76
CA ALA A 81 6.39 1.05 -1.35
C ALA A 81 5.40 0.79 -0.22
N PHE A 82 4.60 -0.28 -0.31
CA PHE A 82 3.70 -0.72 0.75
C PHE A 82 4.43 -0.94 2.08
N GLY A 83 5.52 -1.71 2.09
CA GLY A 83 6.27 -1.97 3.33
C GLY A 83 6.81 -0.70 3.99
N ARG A 84 7.26 0.28 3.20
CA ARG A 84 7.73 1.58 3.71
C ARG A 84 6.58 2.44 4.23
N ALA A 85 5.48 2.53 3.49
CA ALA A 85 4.29 3.27 3.89
C ALA A 85 3.69 2.69 5.17
N LEU A 86 3.57 1.37 5.26
CA LEU A 86 3.09 0.66 6.45
C LEU A 86 4.01 0.94 7.64
N ARG A 87 5.33 0.82 7.49
CA ARG A 87 6.30 1.14 8.55
C ARG A 87 6.09 2.55 9.11
N MET A 88 5.83 3.53 8.25
CA MET A 88 5.55 4.90 8.67
C MET A 88 4.22 5.00 9.43
N ALA A 89 3.17 4.34 8.94
CA ALA A 89 1.83 4.35 9.52
C ALA A 89 1.67 3.51 10.81
N VAL A 90 2.64 2.67 11.14
CA VAL A 90 2.65 1.93 12.43
C VAL A 90 3.75 2.43 13.36
N ALA A 91 4.57 3.39 12.92
CA ALA A 91 5.61 3.97 13.76
C ALA A 91 4.97 4.63 14.99
N PRO A 92 5.51 4.41 16.20
CA PRO A 92 5.07 5.14 17.39
C PRO A 92 5.17 6.65 17.15
N ASP A 93 4.15 7.39 17.56
CA ASP A 93 4.15 8.85 17.48
C ASP A 93 4.16 9.42 18.89
N ALA A 94 5.33 9.92 19.30
CA ALA A 94 5.52 10.51 20.63
C ALA A 94 4.64 11.75 20.84
N ALA A 95 4.31 12.50 19.78
CA ALA A 95 3.44 13.66 19.87
C ALA A 95 1.97 13.30 20.11
N MET A 96 1.58 12.04 19.85
CA MET A 96 0.23 11.51 20.05
C MET A 96 0.14 10.50 21.20
N ALA A 97 1.15 10.44 22.08
CA ALA A 97 1.15 9.52 23.20
C ALA A 97 -0.07 9.75 24.10
N GLY A 98 -0.93 8.71 24.24
CA GLY A 98 -2.13 8.76 25.08
C GLY A 98 -3.35 9.44 24.44
N THR A 99 -3.29 9.85 23.17
CA THR A 99 -4.42 10.45 22.45
C THR A 99 -4.74 9.70 21.15
N SER A 100 -6.02 9.51 20.86
CA SER A 100 -6.46 8.85 19.62
C SER A 100 -6.14 9.74 18.41
N PRO A 101 -5.56 9.20 17.31
CA PRO A 101 -5.26 9.96 16.08
C PRO A 101 -6.50 10.18 15.19
N SER A 102 -7.66 10.33 15.82
CA SER A 102 -8.95 10.52 15.19
C SER A 102 -9.65 11.70 15.85
N THR A 103 -10.14 12.65 15.05
CA THR A 103 -10.97 13.77 15.55
C THR A 103 -12.26 13.28 16.20
N LYS A 104 -12.66 12.02 15.95
CA LYS A 104 -13.81 11.36 16.56
C LYS A 104 -13.48 10.61 17.85
N GLY A 105 -12.21 10.60 18.28
CA GLY A 105 -11.76 9.92 19.51
C GLY A 105 -11.71 8.39 19.44
N VAL A 106 -12.30 7.78 18.41
CA VAL A 106 -12.31 6.33 18.15
C VAL A 106 -11.73 6.02 16.76
N LEU A 107 -11.13 4.84 16.64
CA LEU A 107 -10.69 4.20 15.40
C LEU A 107 -11.53 2.95 15.19
#